data_AF-A0AA41BLH1-F1
#
_entry.id   AF-A0AA41BLH1-F1
#
_cell.length_a   1.000
_cell.length_b   1.000
_cell.length_c   1.000
_cell.angle_alpha   90.00
_cell.angle_beta   90.00
_cell.angle_gamma   90.00
#
_symmetry.space_group_name_H-M   'P 1'
#
loop_
_entity.id
_entity.type
_entity.pdbx_description
1 polymer ?
#
loop_
_entity_poly.entity_id
_entity_poly.type
_entity_poly.pdbx_seq_one_letter_code
_entity_poly.pdbx_strand_id
1 'polypeptide(L)' 'DGVAWIPQSLARQDIEVKTIVTAAEKESNLWVPIEIRLYRPAKRMPPDAEEL' A
#
# COMPACT_ATOMS: atom_id res chain seq x y z
N ASP A 1 -22.64 5.94 -2.50
CA ASP A 1 -21.95 4.76 -3.04
C ASP A 1 -21.11 5.14 -4.23
N GLY A 2 -19.84 4.75 -4.24
CA GLY A 2 -18.89 5.13 -5.28
C GLY A 2 -17.69 4.19 -5.34
N VAL A 3 -16.83 4.42 -6.33
CA VAL A 3 -15.59 3.66 -6.55
C VAL A 3 -14.41 4.55 -6.24
N ALA A 4 -13.39 4.00 -5.56
CA ALA A 4 -12.15 4.70 -5.26
C ALA A 4 -10.95 3.79 -5.55
N TRP A 5 -9.83 4.39 -5.96
CA TRP A 5 -8.54 3.72 -5.99
C TRP A 5 -7.84 3.91 -4.65
N ILE A 6 -7.51 2.80 -4.00
CA ILE A 6 -6.76 2.78 -2.74
C ILE A 6 -5.62 1.77 -2.82
N PRO A 7 -4.51 1.99 -2.11
CA PRO A 7 -3.43 1.01 -2.04
C PRO A 7 -3.93 -0.35 -1.54
N GLN A 8 -3.51 -1.43 -2.18
CA GLN A 8 -3.94 -2.78 -1.80
C GLN A 8 -3.59 -3.11 -0.34
N SER A 9 -2.45 -2.63 0.16
CA SER A 9 -2.03 -2.82 1.56
C SER A 9 -3.00 -2.20 2.56
N LEU A 10 -3.62 -1.07 2.21
CA LEU A 10 -4.63 -0.40 3.04
C LEU A 10 -5.99 -1.11 2.93
N ALA A 11 -6.38 -1.53 1.73
CA ALA A 11 -7.67 -2.16 1.46
C ALA A 11 -7.82 -3.59 1.99
N ARG A 12 -6.71 -4.26 2.32
CA ARG A 12 -6.67 -5.70 2.58
C ARG A 12 -7.65 -6.14 3.66
N GLN A 13 -7.64 -5.45 4.81
CA GLN A 13 -8.51 -5.80 5.93
C GLN A 13 -9.98 -5.64 5.55
N ASP A 14 -10.34 -4.53 4.90
CA ASP A 14 -11.72 -4.24 4.49
C ASP A 14 -12.26 -5.24 3.45
N ILE A 15 -11.41 -5.71 2.55
CA ILE A 15 -11.74 -6.79 1.60
C ILE A 15 -11.94 -8.12 2.35
N GLU A 16 -11.06 -8.44 3.31
CA GLU A 16 -11.16 -9.67 4.13
C GLU A 16 -12.46 -9.69 4.95
N VAL A 17 -12.86 -8.56 5.54
CA VAL A 17 -14.12 -8.42 6.29
C VAL A 17 -15.34 -8.07 5.43
N LYS A 18 -15.17 -7.94 4.11
CA LYS A 18 -16.21 -7.64 3.12
C LYS A 18 -16.95 -6.32 3.34
N THR A 19 -16.29 -5.33 3.94
CA THR A 19 -16.82 -3.95 4.05
C THR A 19 -16.71 -3.20 2.73
N ILE A 20 -15.75 -3.59 1.88
CA ILE A 20 -15.61 -3.14 0.48
C ILE A 20 -15.32 -4.34 -0.44
N VAL A 21 -15.44 -4.12 -1.74
CA VAL A 21 -15.11 -5.12 -2.78
C VAL A 21 -14.23 -4.52 -3.86
N THR A 22 -13.40 -5.35 -4.47
CA THR A 22 -12.62 -4.96 -5.65
C THR A 22 -13.54 -4.73 -6.84
N ALA A 23 -13.45 -3.56 -7.46
CA ALA A 23 -14.32 -3.20 -8.59
C ALA A 23 -13.80 -3.66 -9.96
N ALA A 24 -12.51 -4.01 -10.09
CA ALA A 24 -11.89 -4.39 -11.36
C ALA A 24 -10.93 -5.57 -11.21
N GLU A 25 -10.92 -6.47 -12.19
CA GLU A 25 -9.99 -7.61 -12.26
C GLU A 25 -8.53 -7.16 -12.33
N LYS A 26 -7.61 -8.00 -11.86
CA LYS A 26 -6.18 -7.65 -11.73
C LYS A 26 -5.49 -7.46 -13.08
N GLU A 27 -5.98 -8.15 -14.10
CA GLU A 27 -5.51 -8.12 -15.47
C GLU A 27 -6.05 -6.89 -16.23
N SER A 28 -6.96 -6.12 -15.62
CA SER A 28 -7.43 -4.87 -16.19
C SER A 28 -6.36 -3.78 -16.13
N ASN A 29 -6.47 -2.80 -17.02
CA ASN A 29 -5.65 -1.59 -17.03
C ASN A 29 -6.01 -0.58 -15.92
N LEU A 30 -6.89 -0.96 -14.98
CA LEU A 30 -7.33 -0.11 -13.87
C LEU A 30 -6.49 -0.31 -12.60
N TRP A 31 -5.57 -1.28 -12.62
CA TRP A 31 -4.60 -1.50 -11.56
C TRP A 31 -3.36 -0.65 -11.78
N VAL A 32 -3.09 0.25 -10.83
CA VAL A 32 -1.91 1.12 -10.85
C VAL A 32 -0.82 0.50 -9.98
N PRO A 33 0.33 0.08 -10.55
CA PRO A 33 1.44 -0.41 -9.76
C PRO A 33 2.06 0.74 -8.96
N ILE A 34 2.36 0.49 -7.68
CA ILE A 34 2.99 1.47 -6.78
C ILE A 34 4.19 0.85 -6.08
N GLU A 35 5.17 1.68 -5.72
CA GLU A 35 6.34 1.27 -4.95
C GLU A 35 6.40 2.06 -3.63
N ILE A 36 6.57 1.35 -2.51
CA ILE A 36 6.82 1.96 -1.21
C ILE A 36 8.33 1.93 -0.98
N ARG A 37 8.95 3.10 -0.81
CA ARG A 37 10.40 3.25 -0.67
C ARG A 37 10.74 3.89 0.68
N LEU A 38 11.69 3.30 1.38
CA LEU A 38 12.30 3.89 2.57
C LEU A 38 13.63 4.53 2.18
N TYR A 39 13.83 5.76 2.62
CA TYR A 39 15.06 6.50 2.37
C TYR A 39 15.77 6.77 3.70
N ARG A 40 17.08 6.51 3.72
CA ARG A 40 17.96 6.83 4.85
C ARG A 40 19.22 7.54 4.36
N PRO A 41 19.84 8.39 5.18
CA PRO A 41 21.18 8.89 4.91
C PRO A 41 22.19 7.74 4.73
N ALA A 42 23.18 7.95 3.86
CA ALA A 42 24.32 7.03 3.72
C ALA A 42 25.26 7.07 4.95
N LYS A 43 25.22 8.16 5.73
CA LYS A 43 25.94 8.28 7.00
C LYS A 43 25.17 7.53 8.10
N ARG A 44 25.92 7.01 9.07
CA ARG A 44 25.36 6.34 10.25
C ARG A 44 24.45 7.29 11.02
N MET A 45 23.26 6.82 11.38
CA MET A 45 22.27 7.53 12.17
C MET A 45 22.44 7.19 13.67
N PRO A 46 21.81 7.96 14.58
CA PRO A 46 21.74 7.59 15.99
C PRO A 46 21.18 6.17 16.17
N PRO A 47 21.60 5.42 17.21
CA PRO A 47 21.20 4.02 17.40
C PRO A 47 19.69 3.77 17.27
N ASP A 48 18.88 4.63 17.89
CA ASP A 48 17.42 4.55 17.89
C ASP A 48 16.79 4.56 16.47
N ALA A 49 17.47 5.19 15.50
CA ALA A 49 17.02 5.25 14.11
C ALA A 49 17.58 4.09 13.24
N GLU A 50 18.59 3.37 13.73
CA GLU A 50 19.20 2.22 13.05
C GLU A 50 18.63 0.86 13.51
N GLU A 51 18.04 0.80 14.71
CA GLU A 51 17.46 -0.43 15.28
C GLU A 51 16.07 -0.80 14.71
N LEU A 52 15.54 -0.04 13.74
CA LEU A 52 14.23 -0.24 13.11
C LEU A 52 14.23 -1.29 11.99
#